data_AF-A0A327TVH3-F1
#
_entry.id   AF-A0A327TVH3-F1
#
_cell.length_a   1.000
_cell.length_b   1.000
_cell.length_c   1.000
_cell.angle_alpha   90.00
_cell.angle_beta   90.00
_cell.angle_gamma   90.00
#
_symmetry.space_group_name_H-M   'P 1'
#
loop_
_entity.id
_entity.type
_entity.pdbx_description
1 polymer ?
#
loop_
_entity_poly.entity_id
_entity_poly.type
_entity_poly.pdbx_seq_one_letter_code
_entity_poly.pdbx_strand_id
1 'polypeptide(L)'
;MSLNDEERVRTAAELRANLELTGVPTDAIREELGYGEREFEKIMGVAGADPASVWRVRDHLEDLVVAAGREPVPYSVLTEQARAAAERWFPPVKRAPRRG
;
A
#
# COMPACT_ATOMS: atom_id res chain seq x y z
N MET A 1 10.25 -9.02 -9.13
CA MET A 1 10.11 -10.26 -8.33
C MET A 1 8.63 -10.54 -8.19
N SER A 2 8.21 -11.79 -8.41
CA SER A 2 6.82 -12.19 -8.12
C SER A 2 6.80 -12.73 -6.70
N LEU A 3 5.86 -12.26 -5.88
CA LEU A 3 5.64 -12.76 -4.53
C LEU A 3 5.09 -14.19 -4.60
N ASN A 4 5.59 -15.07 -3.74
CA ASN A 4 4.98 -16.39 -3.52
C ASN A 4 3.67 -16.26 -2.71
N ASP A 5 2.89 -17.35 -2.62
CA ASP A 5 1.57 -17.30 -2.00
C ASP A 5 1.61 -16.93 -0.51
N GLU A 6 2.62 -17.40 0.23
CA GLU A 6 2.80 -17.05 1.65
C GLU A 6 3.18 -15.57 1.83
N GLU A 7 4.07 -15.06 0.99
CA GLU A 7 4.47 -13.65 0.94
C GLU A 7 3.30 -12.74 0.60
N ARG A 8 2.42 -13.17 -0.31
CA ARG A 8 1.18 -12.44 -0.66
C ARG A 8 0.24 -12.37 0.54
N VAL A 9 -0.04 -13.51 1.18
CA VAL A 9 -0.92 -13.57 2.36
C VAL A 9 -0.38 -12.68 3.47
N ARG A 10 0.93 -12.72 3.73
CA ARG A 10 1.58 -11.87 4.74
C ARG A 10 1.49 -10.39 4.40
N THR A 11 1.85 -10.02 3.17
CA THR A 11 1.76 -8.62 2.70
C THR A 11 0.32 -8.10 2.77
N ALA A 12 -0.66 -8.94 2.42
CA ALA A 12 -2.08 -8.61 2.50
C ALA A 12 -2.55 -8.40 3.95
N ALA A 13 -2.00 -9.14 4.92
CA ALA A 13 -2.27 -8.92 6.34
C ALA A 13 -1.64 -7.61 6.84
N GLU A 14 -0.40 -7.32 6.45
CA GLU A 14 0.32 -6.08 6.80
C GLU A 14 -0.38 -4.83 6.23
N LEU A 15 -0.88 -4.90 4.98
CA LEU A 15 -1.69 -3.83 4.39
C LEU A 15 -2.97 -3.57 5.18
N ARG A 16 -3.68 -4.63 5.59
CA ARG A 16 -4.91 -4.51 6.40
C ARG A 16 -4.64 -3.93 7.78
N ALA A 17 -3.56 -4.36 8.44
CA ALA A 17 -3.18 -3.81 9.73
C ALA A 17 -2.88 -2.30 9.64
N ASN A 18 -2.16 -1.88 8.59
CA ASN A 18 -1.91 -0.44 8.37
C ASN A 18 -3.20 0.33 8.03
N LEU A 19 -4.11 -0.25 7.25
CA LEU A 19 -5.43 0.33 6.99
C LEU A 19 -6.21 0.57 8.30
N GLU A 20 -6.27 -0.42 9.18
CA GLU A 20 -6.92 -0.29 10.49
C GLU A 20 -6.27 0.80 11.36
N LEU A 21 -4.95 0.95 11.28
CA LEU A 21 -4.22 1.99 12.02
C LEU A 21 -4.54 3.41 11.54
N THR A 22 -4.91 3.60 10.26
CA THR A 22 -5.30 4.93 9.76
C THR A 22 -6.54 5.48 10.47
N GLY A 23 -7.45 4.60 10.93
CA GLY A 23 -8.77 4.99 11.42
C GLY A 23 -9.69 5.59 10.35
N VAL A 24 -9.29 5.57 9.07
CA VAL A 24 -10.04 6.11 7.95
C VAL A 24 -10.91 5.00 7.34
N PRO A 25 -12.18 5.29 6.96
CA PRO A 25 -13.02 4.31 6.27
C PRO A 25 -12.38 3.84 4.96
N THR A 26 -12.43 2.54 4.70
CA THR A 26 -11.88 1.92 3.48
C THR A 26 -12.39 2.58 2.21
N ASP A 27 -13.67 2.95 2.16
CA ASP A 27 -14.27 3.62 0.99
C ASP A 27 -13.66 4.99 0.72
N ALA A 28 -13.33 5.76 1.76
CA ALA A 28 -12.70 7.06 1.60
C ALA A 28 -11.29 6.93 0.99
N ILE A 29 -10.49 5.97 1.47
CA ILE A 29 -9.16 5.69 0.91
C ILE A 29 -9.26 5.20 -0.54
N ARG A 30 -10.19 4.29 -0.80
CA ARG A 30 -10.44 3.76 -2.14
C ARG A 30 -10.80 4.88 -3.13
N GLU A 31 -11.72 5.76 -2.74
CA GLU A 31 -12.17 6.88 -3.56
C GLU A 31 -11.07 7.92 -3.78
N GLU A 32 -10.30 8.24 -2.73
CA GLU A 32 -9.16 9.16 -2.81
C GLU A 32 -8.08 8.65 -3.79
N LEU A 33 -7.83 7.35 -3.80
CA LEU A 33 -6.89 6.71 -4.71
C LEU A 33 -7.46 6.47 -6.11
N GLY A 34 -8.78 6.61 -6.28
CA GLY A 34 -9.48 6.44 -7.56
C GLY A 34 -9.71 4.98 -7.95
N TYR A 35 -9.73 4.06 -6.99
CA TYR A 35 -9.92 2.63 -7.26
C TYR A 35 -11.40 2.21 -7.16
N GLY A 36 -11.79 1.23 -7.99
CA GLY A 36 -13.07 0.53 -7.81
C GLY A 36 -13.02 -0.44 -6.63
N GLU A 37 -14.16 -0.84 -6.08
CA GLU A 37 -14.26 -1.76 -4.93
C GLU A 37 -13.49 -3.07 -5.19
N ARG A 38 -13.83 -3.77 -6.28
CA ARG A 38 -13.17 -5.04 -6.67
C ARG A 38 -11.68 -4.89 -6.97
N GLU A 39 -11.27 -3.72 -7.44
CA GLU A 39 -9.85 -3.45 -7.72
C GLU A 39 -9.08 -3.26 -6.43
N PHE A 40 -9.63 -2.45 -5.51
CA PHE A 40 -9.07 -2.23 -4.20
C PHE A 40 -8.96 -3.52 -3.39
N GLU A 41 -9.98 -4.39 -3.43
CA GLU A 41 -9.93 -5.72 -2.80
C GLU A 41 -8.79 -6.59 -3.35
N LYS A 42 -8.56 -6.58 -4.67
CA LYS A 42 -7.43 -7.31 -5.28
C LYS A 42 -6.09 -6.76 -4.82
N ILE A 43 -5.96 -5.44 -4.71
CA ILE A 43 -4.75 -4.77 -4.24
C ILE A 43 -4.48 -5.13 -2.77
N MET A 44 -5.49 -4.99 -1.91
CA MET A 44 -5.41 -5.35 -0.49
C MET A 44 -5.20 -6.85 -0.26
N GLY A 45 -5.64 -7.69 -1.20
CA GLY A 45 -5.37 -9.13 -1.22
C GLY A 45 -4.05 -9.53 -1.89
N VAL A 46 -3.34 -8.58 -2.52
CA VAL A 46 -2.13 -8.81 -3.33
C VAL A 46 -2.34 -9.96 -4.36
N ALA A 47 -3.57 -10.05 -4.88
CA ALA A 47 -4.05 -11.17 -5.68
C ALA A 47 -4.30 -10.73 -7.13
N GLY A 48 -3.28 -10.86 -7.97
CA GLY A 48 -3.35 -10.45 -9.39
C GLY A 48 -3.48 -8.94 -9.58
N ALA A 49 -3.12 -8.16 -8.57
CA ALA A 49 -3.06 -6.70 -8.64
C ALA A 49 -1.80 -6.23 -9.37
N ASP A 50 -1.88 -5.07 -10.00
CA ASP A 50 -0.71 -4.38 -10.53
C ASP A 50 0.25 -4.02 -9.38
N PRO A 51 1.53 -4.43 -9.42
CA PRO A 51 2.50 -4.07 -8.39
C PRO A 51 2.59 -2.57 -8.12
N ALA A 52 2.43 -1.71 -9.14
CA ALA A 52 2.44 -0.26 -8.94
C ALA A 52 1.28 0.21 -8.04
N SER A 53 0.09 -0.36 -8.20
CA SER A 53 -1.07 -0.08 -7.36
C SER A 53 -0.88 -0.56 -5.92
N VAL A 54 -0.21 -1.71 -5.72
CA VAL A 54 0.13 -2.20 -4.37
C VAL A 54 1.07 -1.23 -3.66
N TRP A 55 2.12 -0.75 -4.34
CA TRP A 55 3.03 0.26 -3.79
C TRP A 55 2.32 1.59 -3.50
N ARG A 56 1.42 2.01 -4.38
CA ARG A 56 0.65 3.25 -4.18
C ARG A 56 -0.25 3.18 -2.94
N VAL A 57 -0.96 2.07 -2.74
CA VAL A 57 -1.79 1.86 -1.54
C VAL A 57 -0.90 1.81 -0.30
N ARG A 58 0.21 1.06 -0.33
CA ARG A 58 1.18 0.99 0.77
C ARG A 58 1.65 2.37 1.21
N ASP A 59 2.18 3.17 0.28
CA ASP A 59 2.71 4.51 0.57
C ASP A 59 1.61 5.43 1.13
N HIS A 60 0.37 5.36 0.59
CA HIS A 60 -0.75 6.15 1.09
C HIS A 60 -1.16 5.77 2.52
N LEU A 61 -1.19 4.48 2.82
CA LEU A 61 -1.50 3.99 4.16
C LEU A 61 -0.42 4.43 5.16
N GLU A 62 0.86 4.31 4.82
CA GLU A 62 1.94 4.80 5.68
C GLU A 62 1.81 6.31 5.94
N ASP A 63 1.54 7.11 4.91
CA ASP A 63 1.32 8.55 5.05
C ASP A 63 0.14 8.88 5.97
N LEU A 64 -0.98 8.16 5.85
CA LEU A 64 -2.15 8.34 6.71
C LEU A 64 -1.89 7.92 8.16
N VAL A 65 -1.20 6.80 8.39
CA VAL A 65 -0.85 6.35 9.75
C VAL A 65 0.08 7.36 10.43
N VAL A 66 1.08 7.87 9.71
CA VAL A 66 1.98 8.92 10.22
C VAL A 66 1.22 10.23 10.48
N ALA A 67 0.32 10.63 9.58
CA ALA A 67 -0.52 11.82 9.78
C ALA A 67 -1.45 11.68 10.99
N ALA A 68 -1.88 10.46 11.33
CA ALA A 68 -2.63 10.14 12.54
C ALA A 68 -1.75 10.09 13.81
N GLY A 69 -0.44 10.38 13.71
CA GLY A 69 0.50 10.34 14.83
C GLY A 69 0.84 8.93 15.32
N ARG A 70 0.63 7.92 14.48
CA ARG A 70 0.88 6.50 14.78
C ARG A 70 2.09 5.99 14.00
N GLU A 71 2.61 4.85 14.42
CA GLU A 71 3.70 4.17 13.73
C GLU A 71 3.14 3.08 12.80
N PRO A 72 3.49 3.08 11.50
CA PRO A 72 3.08 2.03 10.56
C PRO A 72 3.61 0.65 10.95
N VAL A 73 2.82 -0.39 10.69
CA VAL A 73 3.30 -1.77 10.79
C VAL A 73 4.35 -2.00 9.69
N PRO A 74 5.55 -2.50 10.04
CA PRO A 74 6.60 -2.73 9.06
C PRO A 74 6.20 -3.85 8.09
N TYR A 75 6.54 -3.66 6.82
CA TYR A 75 6.33 -4.68 5.80
C TYR A 75 7.52 -5.64 5.75
N SER A 76 7.23 -6.94 5.77
CA SER A 76 8.27 -7.97 5.68
C SER A 76 8.78 -8.16 4.25
N VAL A 77 7.92 -7.94 3.25
CA VAL A 77 8.27 -8.14 1.84
C VAL A 77 8.34 -6.82 1.05
N LEU A 78 7.39 -5.90 1.28
CA LEU A 78 7.41 -4.56 0.69
C LEU A 78 8.38 -3.62 1.42
N THR A 79 9.62 -4.07 1.62
CA THR A 79 10.67 -3.29 2.29
C THR A 79 11.17 -2.14 1.40
N GLU A 80 11.86 -1.16 1.98
CA GLU A 80 12.51 -0.08 1.20
C GLU A 80 13.58 -0.62 0.24
N GLN A 81 14.20 -1.77 0.53
CA GLN A 81 15.09 -2.44 -0.41
C GLN A 81 14.32 -2.99 -1.63
N ALA A 82 13.15 -3.57 -1.40
CA ALA A 82 12.25 -4.00 -2.47
C ALA A 82 11.71 -2.81 -3.27
N ARG A 83 11.46 -1.67 -2.61
CA ARG A 83 11.08 -0.40 -3.26
C ARG A 83 12.17 0.08 -4.22
N ALA A 84 13.42 0.17 -3.77
CA ALA A 84 14.53 0.60 -4.62
C ALA A 84 14.72 -0.33 -5.84
N ALA A 85 14.47 -1.62 -5.69
CA ALA A 85 14.45 -2.57 -6.81
C ALA A 85 13.25 -2.35 -7.75
N ALA A 86 12.08 -1.99 -7.20
CA ALA A 86 10.85 -1.74 -7.94
C ALA A 86 10.88 -0.41 -8.71
N GLU A 87 11.55 0.63 -8.20
CA GLU A 87 11.70 1.94 -8.87
C GLU A 87 12.36 1.85 -10.25
N ARG A 88 13.14 0.78 -10.48
CA ARG A 88 13.75 0.47 -11.78
C ARG A 88 12.73 0.02 -12.84
N TRP A 89 11.55 -0.42 -12.42
CA TRP A 89 10.47 -0.95 -13.27
C TRP A 89 9.22 -0.08 -13.22
N PHE A 90 9.02 0.64 -12.11
CA PHE A 90 7.90 1.54 -11.87
C PHE A 90 8.46 2.89 -11.42
N PRO A 91 8.63 3.87 -12.33
CA PRO A 91 9.15 5.18 -11.93
C PRO A 91 8.26 5.77 -10.83
N PRO A 92 8.85 6.41 -9.80
CA PRO A 92 8.11 6.88 -8.65
C PRO A 92 6.97 7.79 -9.11
N VAL A 93 5.74 7.40 -8.80
CA VAL A 93 4.60 8.31 -8.88
C VAL A 93 4.95 9.47 -7.97
N LYS A 94 5.14 10.67 -8.54
CA LYS A 94 5.51 11.87 -7.79
C LYS A 94 4.66 11.92 -6.52
N ARG A 95 5.30 11.82 -5.34
CA ARG A 95 4.65 12.07 -4.06
C ARG A 95 3.89 13.39 -4.20
N ALA A 96 2.58 13.36 -3.98
CA ALA A 96 1.81 14.59 -3.93
C ALA A 96 2.46 15.49 -2.86
N PRO A 97 2.70 16.79 -3.13
CA PRO A 97 3.31 17.66 -2.15
C PRO A 97 2.44 17.67 -0.90
N ARG A 98 3.04 17.32 0.25
CA ARG A 98 2.40 17.40 1.56
C ARG A 98 1.90 18.83 1.73
N ARG A 99 0.58 19.02 1.75
CA ARG A 99 -0.03 20.30 2.13
C ARG A 99 0.23 20.47 3.63
N GLY A 100 1.14 21.38 3.95
CA GLY A 100 1.32 21.91 5.31
C GLY A 100 0.23 22.91 5.67
#